data_AF-A0A9D8DEQ3-F1
#
_entry.id   AF-A0A9D8DEQ3-F1
#
_cell.length_a   1.000
_cell.length_b   1.000
_cell.length_c   1.000
_cell.angle_alpha   90.00
_cell.angle_beta   90.00
_cell.angle_gamma   90.00
#
_symmetry.space_group_name_H-M   'P 1'
#
loop_
_entity.id
_entity.type
_entity.pdbx_description
1 polymer ?
#
loop_
_entity_poly.entity_id
_entity_poly.type
_entity_poly.pdbx_seq_one_letter_code
_entity_poly.pdbx_strand_id
1 'polypeptide(L)'
;GTGGRGDDALFGARGNDRLKGGAGDDTVDGQIGCDRLDTGDGADVAVGEADVDTIASGAGADRIDAGQGRDRIDSGPGDDRVDGGVGGDTANTGDGNDLVLGGAGGDNVYGGAGSDRIYGELVDDLLQGGPQDDTIVGGHGVDDIYGESGDDLLRGDANTDYYWGGAGSDTVSYGTTTPPGPVPALDGAMIDLPNERALESPPQAILNQADPAEKLFELESVIGSNYDDEIFGAGVGSATGLGGSETCNGFLSDDCNIQVGATPSVSLATVGIDPGLLVTGGPGAQADNLKLSATATTYVVTAGTTITAGAGCQNVSAAVVSCAKPARPLGYATVWGGDGPDRISITNGYPETTAIVLDGGAGDDTLTGADTDEIMIGGPSGADKMLPGAGDDAMFSGPGADILEGGDGQDQLVTTSPCDGHVFSGGPGNGDIAGFAQTIEVGVEAQIGGTAIGRGVSPCAPTAVQADNEVLEGTQNGDVLIGNKKDNALILGKQGDDVLQGLGGSDVLRGDAGRDALYGGKGLDTIQAQDGIRDIALYCGPGGDDTQRDKFDPPGAGCVERKPQICPFDRGSGSKKSRGKKRRG
;
A
#
# COMPACT_ATOMS: atom_id res chain seq x y z
N GLY A 1 -14.37 6.27 -49.36
CA GLY A 1 -15.16 7.30 -50.08
C GLY A 1 -15.27 8.57 -49.27
N THR A 2 -16.16 9.49 -49.67
CA THR A 2 -16.55 10.68 -48.91
C THR A 2 -18.07 10.89 -49.08
N GLY A 3 -18.84 10.97 -47.99
CA GLY A 3 -20.26 11.33 -48.02
C GLY A 3 -20.42 12.84 -48.17
N GLY A 4 -20.67 13.52 -47.04
CA GLY A 4 -20.17 14.87 -46.82
C GLY A 4 -21.14 15.82 -46.12
N ARG A 5 -22.46 15.64 -46.26
CA ARG A 5 -23.50 16.39 -45.52
C ARG A 5 -24.87 15.71 -45.61
N GLY A 6 -25.41 15.35 -44.45
CA GLY A 6 -26.61 14.55 -44.29
C GLY A 6 -26.27 13.06 -44.38
N ASP A 7 -27.09 12.29 -43.69
CA ASP A 7 -27.01 10.86 -43.40
C ASP A 7 -26.60 10.02 -44.65
N ASP A 8 -25.32 9.65 -44.73
CA ASP A 8 -24.68 8.94 -45.85
C ASP A 8 -24.25 7.51 -45.45
N ALA A 9 -24.32 6.57 -46.40
CA ALA A 9 -23.90 5.18 -46.19
C ALA A 9 -22.71 4.81 -47.10
N LEU A 10 -21.57 4.51 -46.49
CA LEU A 10 -20.30 4.21 -47.14
C LEU A 10 -19.85 2.77 -46.86
N PHE A 11 -19.52 2.07 -47.93
CA PHE A 11 -18.98 0.71 -47.90
C PHE A 11 -17.65 0.70 -48.65
N GLY A 12 -16.63 0.07 -48.07
CA GLY A 12 -15.33 -0.18 -48.69
C GLY A 12 -15.37 -1.34 -49.68
N ALA A 13 -14.20 -1.92 -49.94
CA ALA A 13 -14.03 -3.00 -50.90
C ALA A 13 -13.26 -4.19 -50.29
N ARG A 14 -12.07 -4.50 -50.81
CA ARG A 14 -11.16 -5.46 -50.19
C ARG A 14 -9.76 -4.89 -50.25
N GLY A 15 -9.18 -4.65 -49.08
CA GLY A 15 -7.85 -4.12 -48.87
C GLY A 15 -7.80 -2.60 -48.80
N ASN A 16 -7.31 -2.09 -47.66
CA ASN A 16 -6.74 -0.76 -47.43
C ASN A 16 -7.50 0.41 -48.07
N ASP A 17 -8.77 0.55 -47.73
CA ASP A 17 -9.61 1.65 -48.15
C ASP A 17 -9.49 2.87 -47.23
N ARG A 18 -10.13 3.98 -47.65
CA ARG A 18 -10.22 5.21 -46.85
C ARG A 18 -11.60 5.81 -46.96
N LEU A 19 -12.36 5.75 -45.87
CA LEU A 19 -13.75 6.18 -45.82
C LEU A 19 -13.87 7.40 -44.91
N LYS A 20 -14.64 8.40 -45.34
CA LYS A 20 -15.11 9.51 -44.51
C LYS A 20 -16.60 9.71 -44.72
N GLY A 21 -17.37 9.84 -43.64
CA GLY A 21 -18.77 10.28 -43.70
C GLY A 21 -18.83 11.77 -44.06
N GLY A 22 -19.13 12.61 -43.09
CA GLY A 22 -18.98 14.05 -43.17
C GLY A 22 -19.58 14.79 -41.98
N ALA A 23 -20.91 14.88 -41.97
CA ALA A 23 -21.72 15.58 -40.97
C ALA A 23 -23.21 15.29 -41.21
N GLY A 24 -23.88 14.63 -40.27
CA GLY A 24 -25.12 13.86 -40.46
C GLY A 24 -24.90 12.42 -39.97
N ASP A 25 -25.96 11.70 -39.65
CA ASP A 25 -25.88 10.39 -38.98
C ASP A 25 -25.44 9.30 -39.99
N ASP A 26 -24.13 9.07 -40.07
CA ASP A 26 -23.47 8.31 -41.14
C ASP A 26 -23.26 6.82 -40.79
N THR A 27 -23.14 5.95 -41.81
CA THR A 27 -22.79 4.53 -41.62
C THR A 27 -21.61 4.17 -42.50
N VAL A 28 -20.54 3.63 -41.91
CA VAL A 28 -19.24 3.44 -42.54
C VAL A 28 -18.70 2.03 -42.24
N ASP A 29 -18.58 1.21 -43.28
CA ASP A 29 -18.16 -0.20 -43.23
C ASP A 29 -16.91 -0.38 -44.10
N GLY A 30 -15.77 -0.71 -43.49
CA GLY A 30 -14.48 -0.91 -44.17
C GLY A 30 -14.46 -2.13 -45.08
N GLN A 31 -15.01 -3.25 -44.61
CA GLN A 31 -14.77 -4.60 -45.11
C GLN A 31 -13.28 -5.03 -44.99
N ILE A 32 -12.97 -6.27 -45.34
CA ILE A 32 -11.66 -6.91 -45.11
C ILE A 32 -10.47 -6.10 -45.67
N GLY A 33 -9.62 -5.57 -44.78
CA GLY A 33 -8.33 -4.95 -45.06
C GLY A 33 -7.96 -3.88 -44.03
N CYS A 34 -6.66 -3.55 -43.89
CA CYS A 34 -6.19 -2.52 -42.94
C CYS A 34 -6.59 -1.09 -43.41
N ASP A 35 -7.73 -0.62 -42.93
CA ASP A 35 -8.47 0.52 -43.44
C ASP A 35 -8.30 1.78 -42.58
N ARG A 36 -8.89 2.89 -43.05
CA ARG A 36 -9.06 4.09 -42.21
C ARG A 36 -10.46 4.67 -42.35
N LEU A 37 -11.18 4.70 -41.24
CA LEU A 37 -12.52 5.26 -41.11
C LEU A 37 -12.45 6.60 -40.36
N ASP A 38 -13.39 7.50 -40.65
CA ASP A 38 -13.38 8.92 -40.26
C ASP A 38 -14.82 9.47 -40.41
N THR A 39 -15.76 9.10 -39.53
CA THR A 39 -17.21 9.27 -39.81
C THR A 39 -17.61 10.75 -39.83
N GLY A 40 -17.66 11.49 -38.71
CA GLY A 40 -17.73 12.96 -38.73
C GLY A 40 -18.49 13.61 -37.57
N ASP A 41 -19.31 14.61 -37.92
CA ASP A 41 -20.24 15.28 -36.99
C ASP A 41 -21.63 14.60 -37.08
N GLY A 42 -21.93 13.54 -36.33
CA GLY A 42 -23.17 12.76 -36.46
C GLY A 42 -23.36 11.73 -35.35
N ALA A 43 -24.50 11.04 -35.31
CA ALA A 43 -24.67 9.82 -34.49
C ALA A 43 -24.44 8.59 -35.39
N ASP A 44 -23.18 8.17 -35.47
CA ASP A 44 -22.64 7.38 -36.57
C ASP A 44 -22.48 5.90 -36.23
N VAL A 45 -22.26 5.08 -37.26
CA VAL A 45 -21.92 3.65 -37.12
C VAL A 45 -20.66 3.32 -37.92
N ALA A 46 -19.63 2.80 -37.27
CA ALA A 46 -18.37 2.36 -37.87
C ALA A 46 -18.14 0.85 -37.71
N VAL A 47 -17.71 0.17 -38.77
CA VAL A 47 -17.36 -1.27 -38.75
C VAL A 47 -16.05 -1.52 -39.50
N GLY A 48 -15.08 -2.19 -38.86
CA GLY A 48 -13.80 -2.59 -39.48
C GLY A 48 -13.81 -3.98 -40.12
N GLU A 49 -14.45 -4.95 -39.46
CA GLU A 49 -14.46 -6.39 -39.75
C GLU A 49 -13.12 -7.13 -39.58
N ALA A 50 -12.06 -6.83 -40.34
CA ALA A 50 -10.83 -7.66 -40.29
C ALA A 50 -9.55 -7.09 -40.93
N ASP A 51 -8.42 -7.47 -40.33
CA ASP A 51 -7.07 -6.90 -40.43
C ASP A 51 -6.93 -5.58 -39.64
N VAL A 52 -5.70 -5.08 -39.44
CA VAL A 52 -5.38 -3.97 -38.50
C VAL A 52 -5.94 -2.61 -38.94
N ASP A 53 -6.88 -2.04 -38.18
CA ASP A 53 -7.63 -0.86 -38.56
C ASP A 53 -7.29 0.44 -37.80
N THR A 54 -7.79 1.56 -38.31
CA THR A 54 -7.83 2.83 -37.59
C THR A 54 -9.14 3.54 -37.81
N ILE A 55 -9.98 3.53 -36.78
CA ILE A 55 -11.31 4.12 -36.75
C ILE A 55 -11.24 5.43 -35.96
N ALA A 56 -11.79 6.50 -36.53
CA ALA A 56 -12.25 7.64 -35.75
C ALA A 56 -13.71 7.90 -36.14
N SER A 57 -14.60 8.10 -35.18
CA SER A 57 -16.00 8.41 -35.49
C SER A 57 -16.20 9.93 -35.55
N GLY A 58 -16.35 10.62 -34.42
CA GLY A 58 -15.95 12.03 -34.33
C GLY A 58 -16.66 12.87 -33.27
N ALA A 59 -17.97 13.13 -33.46
CA ALA A 59 -18.72 14.07 -32.61
C ALA A 59 -20.23 13.83 -32.65
N GLY A 60 -20.68 12.88 -31.83
CA GLY A 60 -22.06 12.53 -31.54
C GLY A 60 -22.10 11.10 -30.97
N ALA A 61 -23.28 10.57 -30.66
CA ALA A 61 -23.39 9.31 -29.92
C ALA A 61 -23.28 8.10 -30.87
N ASP A 62 -22.07 7.56 -30.97
CA ASP A 62 -21.63 6.67 -32.03
C ASP A 62 -21.69 5.18 -31.65
N ARG A 63 -21.57 4.30 -32.64
CA ARG A 63 -21.34 2.85 -32.46
C ARG A 63 -20.19 2.34 -33.32
N ILE A 64 -19.21 1.71 -32.69
CA ILE A 64 -18.02 1.13 -33.33
C ILE A 64 -17.97 -0.39 -33.08
N ASP A 65 -17.53 -1.13 -34.10
CA ASP A 65 -17.32 -2.58 -34.12
C ASP A 65 -16.03 -2.83 -34.94
N ALA A 66 -14.87 -2.95 -34.27
CA ALA A 66 -13.57 -3.01 -34.97
C ALA A 66 -13.31 -4.39 -35.59
N GLY A 67 -13.34 -5.46 -34.79
CA GLY A 67 -13.64 -6.82 -35.25
C GLY A 67 -12.53 -7.86 -35.09
N GLN A 68 -11.45 -7.78 -35.89
CA GLN A 68 -10.38 -8.79 -35.94
C GLN A 68 -9.02 -8.17 -36.38
N GLY A 69 -8.20 -7.66 -35.45
CA GLY A 69 -6.99 -6.96 -35.87
C GLY A 69 -5.98 -6.66 -34.77
N ARG A 70 -5.62 -5.38 -34.70
CA ARG A 70 -5.03 -4.73 -33.53
C ARG A 70 -5.31 -3.24 -33.67
N ASP A 71 -6.48 -2.85 -33.24
CA ASP A 71 -7.19 -1.76 -33.89
C ASP A 71 -7.11 -0.49 -33.06
N ARG A 72 -6.96 0.66 -33.73
CA ARG A 72 -6.92 1.95 -33.06
C ARG A 72 -8.24 2.68 -33.22
N ILE A 73 -8.90 2.92 -32.09
CA ILE A 73 -10.22 3.56 -32.00
C ILE A 73 -10.08 4.91 -31.28
N ASP A 74 -10.82 5.90 -31.76
CA ASP A 74 -10.73 7.32 -31.39
C ASP A 74 -12.14 7.92 -31.63
N SER A 75 -13.11 7.63 -30.74
CA SER A 75 -14.54 7.88 -31.06
C SER A 75 -14.92 9.36 -30.93
N GLY A 76 -14.59 10.00 -29.82
CA GLY A 76 -14.67 11.45 -29.62
C GLY A 76 -15.83 11.90 -28.72
N PRO A 77 -16.19 13.20 -28.72
CA PRO A 77 -17.29 13.71 -27.89
C PRO A 77 -18.68 13.14 -28.24
N GLY A 78 -19.13 12.12 -27.51
CA GLY A 78 -20.38 11.39 -27.68
C GLY A 78 -20.75 10.46 -26.50
N ASP A 79 -21.98 9.95 -26.43
CA ASP A 79 -22.39 8.87 -25.49
C ASP A 79 -22.24 7.51 -26.22
N ASP A 80 -21.01 7.04 -26.38
CA ASP A 80 -20.59 6.09 -27.42
C ASP A 80 -20.69 4.61 -27.02
N ARG A 81 -20.57 3.73 -28.03
CA ARG A 81 -20.52 2.27 -27.88
C ARG A 81 -19.41 1.67 -28.71
N VAL A 82 -18.36 1.16 -28.08
CA VAL A 82 -17.19 0.57 -28.74
C VAL A 82 -17.07 -0.91 -28.43
N ASP A 83 -16.71 -1.69 -29.44
CA ASP A 83 -16.46 -3.13 -29.39
C ASP A 83 -15.14 -3.35 -30.17
N GLY A 84 -14.04 -3.67 -29.48
CA GLY A 84 -12.73 -3.94 -30.08
C GLY A 84 -12.73 -5.28 -30.84
N GLY A 85 -13.21 -6.32 -30.16
CA GLY A 85 -13.56 -7.60 -30.74
C GLY A 85 -12.50 -8.67 -30.48
N VAL A 86 -11.48 -8.77 -31.33
CA VAL A 86 -10.39 -9.75 -31.17
C VAL A 86 -9.07 -9.17 -31.70
N GLY A 87 -8.16 -8.84 -30.78
CA GLY A 87 -6.92 -8.16 -31.14
C GLY A 87 -5.93 -8.04 -29.99
N GLY A 88 -5.69 -6.80 -29.58
CA GLY A 88 -4.76 -6.36 -28.54
C GLY A 88 -4.70 -4.84 -28.58
N ASP A 89 -5.89 -4.27 -28.49
CA ASP A 89 -6.38 -3.09 -29.19
C ASP A 89 -6.08 -1.79 -28.44
N THR A 90 -6.49 -0.65 -28.99
CA THR A 90 -6.33 0.63 -28.30
C THR A 90 -7.51 1.54 -28.60
N ALA A 91 -8.41 1.66 -27.63
CA ALA A 91 -9.59 2.51 -27.69
C ALA A 91 -9.43 3.75 -26.81
N ASN A 92 -9.74 4.91 -27.36
CA ASN A 92 -9.96 6.14 -26.60
C ASN A 92 -11.34 6.69 -26.99
N THR A 93 -12.25 6.90 -26.04
CA THR A 93 -13.64 7.25 -26.36
C THR A 93 -13.96 8.73 -26.21
N GLY A 94 -13.56 9.42 -25.14
CA GLY A 94 -13.31 10.88 -25.20
C GLY A 94 -14.09 11.74 -24.22
N ASP A 95 -15.26 12.25 -24.62
CA ASP A 95 -16.04 13.30 -23.93
C ASP A 95 -17.56 12.94 -23.93
N GLY A 96 -17.99 11.97 -23.12
CA GLY A 96 -19.40 11.61 -22.91
C GLY A 96 -19.56 10.24 -22.23
N ASN A 97 -20.79 9.74 -22.02
CA ASN A 97 -21.02 8.56 -21.17
C ASN A 97 -20.97 7.25 -21.96
N ASP A 98 -19.83 6.58 -21.92
CA ASP A 98 -19.47 5.55 -22.87
C ASP A 98 -19.76 4.11 -22.40
N LEU A 99 -19.68 3.18 -23.35
CA LEU A 99 -19.69 1.74 -23.12
C LEU A 99 -18.67 1.07 -24.04
N VAL A 100 -17.59 0.53 -23.47
CA VAL A 100 -16.49 -0.12 -24.18
C VAL A 100 -16.41 -1.60 -23.81
N LEU A 101 -16.31 -2.45 -24.83
CA LEU A 101 -15.82 -3.81 -24.74
C LEU A 101 -14.45 -3.86 -25.42
N GLY A 102 -13.41 -4.34 -24.74
CA GLY A 102 -12.12 -4.70 -25.34
C GLY A 102 -12.31 -5.95 -26.21
N GLY A 103 -12.24 -7.13 -25.59
CA GLY A 103 -12.86 -8.34 -26.12
C GLY A 103 -12.01 -9.60 -25.99
N ALA A 104 -10.91 -9.69 -26.73
CA ALA A 104 -10.11 -10.93 -26.79
C ALA A 104 -8.65 -10.70 -27.20
N GLY A 105 -7.86 -10.28 -26.22
CA GLY A 105 -6.46 -9.90 -26.34
C GLY A 105 -6.14 -8.88 -25.24
N GLY A 106 -4.85 -8.65 -24.96
CA GLY A 106 -4.45 -7.63 -23.99
C GLY A 106 -4.64 -6.23 -24.60
N ASP A 107 -5.73 -5.58 -24.22
CA ASP A 107 -6.26 -4.34 -24.77
C ASP A 107 -5.84 -3.12 -23.93
N ASN A 108 -6.01 -1.92 -24.50
CA ASN A 108 -5.68 -0.65 -23.87
C ASN A 108 -6.88 0.31 -24.02
N VAL A 109 -7.73 0.41 -23.01
CA VAL A 109 -8.96 1.22 -23.04
C VAL A 109 -8.79 2.48 -22.20
N TYR A 110 -9.20 3.61 -22.75
CA TYR A 110 -9.25 4.91 -22.09
C TYR A 110 -10.64 5.51 -22.35
N GLY A 111 -11.53 5.53 -21.34
CA GLY A 111 -12.85 6.15 -21.44
C GLY A 111 -12.73 7.63 -21.74
N GLY A 112 -12.56 8.43 -20.70
CA GLY A 112 -12.38 9.87 -20.80
C GLY A 112 -13.34 10.60 -19.89
N ALA A 113 -13.92 11.71 -20.36
CA ALA A 113 -14.75 12.59 -19.54
C ALA A 113 -16.23 12.17 -19.54
N GLY A 114 -16.52 11.06 -18.87
CA GLY A 114 -17.85 10.44 -18.81
C GLY A 114 -18.10 9.65 -17.53
N SER A 115 -19.32 9.12 -17.39
CA SER A 115 -19.67 8.07 -16.43
C SER A 115 -19.80 6.74 -17.19
N ASP A 116 -18.66 6.16 -17.48
CA ASP A 116 -18.41 5.15 -18.50
C ASP A 116 -18.61 3.71 -17.98
N ARG A 117 -18.60 2.76 -18.91
CA ARG A 117 -18.67 1.32 -18.64
C ARG A 117 -17.65 0.59 -19.47
N ILE A 118 -16.59 0.11 -18.83
CA ILE A 118 -15.45 -0.53 -19.50
C ILE A 118 -15.38 -2.00 -19.10
N TYR A 119 -15.20 -2.88 -20.09
CA TYR A 119 -15.04 -4.32 -19.92
C TYR A 119 -13.84 -4.81 -20.75
N GLY A 120 -12.84 -5.41 -20.13
CA GLY A 120 -11.68 -6.01 -20.83
C GLY A 120 -11.99 -7.37 -21.46
N GLU A 121 -12.65 -8.24 -20.68
CA GLU A 121 -13.07 -9.62 -20.97
C GLU A 121 -11.97 -10.70 -20.93
N LEU A 122 -10.88 -10.64 -21.73
CA LEU A 122 -9.97 -11.78 -21.91
C LEU A 122 -8.50 -11.41 -22.21
N VAL A 123 -7.58 -11.88 -21.36
CA VAL A 123 -6.12 -11.63 -21.33
C VAL A 123 -5.76 -10.31 -20.60
N ASP A 124 -4.53 -10.23 -20.08
CA ASP A 124 -3.96 -9.13 -19.30
C ASP A 124 -4.22 -7.75 -19.95
N ASP A 125 -5.13 -6.96 -19.36
CA ASP A 125 -5.66 -5.69 -19.90
C ASP A 125 -5.14 -4.43 -19.18
N LEU A 126 -5.19 -3.28 -19.88
CA LEU A 126 -5.04 -1.94 -19.28
C LEU A 126 -6.33 -1.14 -19.50
N LEU A 127 -7.04 -0.83 -18.41
CA LEU A 127 -8.35 -0.18 -18.44
C LEU A 127 -8.33 1.10 -17.61
N GLN A 128 -8.61 2.24 -18.25
CA GLN A 128 -8.72 3.55 -17.62
C GLN A 128 -10.09 4.17 -17.90
N GLY A 129 -10.78 4.61 -16.85
CA GLY A 129 -11.99 5.44 -16.90
C GLY A 129 -11.65 6.90 -17.23
N GLY A 130 -11.88 7.81 -16.29
CA GLY A 130 -11.43 9.19 -16.37
C GLY A 130 -12.09 10.12 -15.34
N PRO A 131 -12.57 11.31 -15.74
CA PRO A 131 -13.38 12.14 -14.84
C PRO A 131 -14.90 11.94 -14.95
N GLN A 132 -15.50 11.63 -13.79
CA GLN A 132 -16.90 11.29 -13.43
C GLN A 132 -17.13 9.78 -13.15
N ASP A 133 -18.24 9.47 -12.46
CA ASP A 133 -18.52 8.18 -11.80
C ASP A 133 -18.53 6.97 -12.77
N ASP A 134 -17.49 6.15 -12.74
CA ASP A 134 -17.21 5.09 -13.72
C ASP A 134 -17.60 3.68 -13.25
N THR A 135 -17.58 2.71 -14.19
CA THR A 135 -17.70 1.28 -13.86
C THR A 135 -16.79 0.44 -14.75
N ILE A 136 -15.77 -0.20 -14.15
CA ILE A 136 -14.71 -0.91 -14.88
C ILE A 136 -14.64 -2.37 -14.45
N VAL A 137 -14.53 -3.26 -15.43
CA VAL A 137 -14.37 -4.70 -15.24
C VAL A 137 -13.19 -5.19 -16.08
N GLY A 138 -12.24 -5.89 -15.45
CA GLY A 138 -11.18 -6.65 -16.13
C GLY A 138 -11.75 -7.89 -16.81
N GLY A 139 -11.49 -9.07 -16.25
CA GLY A 139 -12.32 -10.26 -16.45
C GLY A 139 -11.57 -11.57 -16.31
N HIS A 140 -10.54 -11.76 -17.13
CA HIS A 140 -9.74 -12.98 -17.22
C HIS A 140 -8.30 -12.68 -17.69
N GLY A 141 -7.56 -11.88 -16.92
CA GLY A 141 -6.19 -11.49 -17.26
C GLY A 141 -5.27 -11.40 -16.05
N VAL A 142 -4.53 -10.30 -15.96
CA VAL A 142 -3.75 -9.78 -14.82
C VAL A 142 -3.83 -8.28 -15.07
N ASP A 143 -4.91 -7.68 -14.59
CA ASP A 143 -5.46 -6.48 -15.21
C ASP A 143 -5.05 -5.21 -14.43
N ASP A 144 -4.64 -4.16 -15.15
CA ASP A 144 -4.31 -2.83 -14.61
C ASP A 144 -5.55 -1.92 -14.76
N ILE A 145 -6.29 -1.65 -13.67
CA ILE A 145 -7.60 -0.97 -13.66
C ILE A 145 -7.54 0.39 -12.94
N TYR A 146 -7.88 1.48 -13.61
CA TYR A 146 -7.86 2.86 -13.08
C TYR A 146 -9.20 3.59 -13.28
N GLY A 147 -9.84 4.10 -12.21
CA GLY A 147 -10.97 5.03 -12.29
C GLY A 147 -10.54 6.47 -12.63
N GLU A 148 -9.47 6.92 -11.98
CA GLU A 148 -8.91 8.29 -11.96
C GLU A 148 -9.74 9.33 -11.16
N SER A 149 -11.01 9.61 -11.47
CA SER A 149 -11.76 10.68 -10.74
C SER A 149 -13.29 10.68 -10.87
N GLY A 150 -13.97 9.72 -10.24
CA GLY A 150 -15.42 9.77 -9.98
C GLY A 150 -15.78 9.19 -8.61
N ASP A 151 -17.03 8.79 -8.39
CA ASP A 151 -17.41 7.84 -7.34
C ASP A 151 -17.50 6.43 -7.98
N ASP A 152 -16.35 5.76 -8.16
CA ASP A 152 -16.14 4.69 -9.17
C ASP A 152 -16.43 3.26 -8.69
N LEU A 153 -16.65 2.32 -9.62
CA LEU A 153 -16.91 0.89 -9.33
C LEU A 153 -16.00 -0.07 -10.13
N LEU A 154 -15.08 -0.77 -9.45
CA LEU A 154 -14.03 -1.60 -10.07
C LEU A 154 -14.17 -3.11 -9.77
N ARG A 155 -13.77 -3.98 -10.72
CA ARG A 155 -13.75 -5.46 -10.55
C ARG A 155 -12.82 -6.20 -11.54
N GLY A 156 -11.77 -6.88 -11.09
CA GLY A 156 -10.91 -7.74 -11.94
C GLY A 156 -11.52 -9.12 -12.27
N ASP A 157 -12.45 -9.60 -11.43
CA ASP A 157 -13.11 -10.92 -11.47
C ASP A 157 -12.20 -12.15 -11.29
N ALA A 158 -11.19 -12.35 -12.13
CA ALA A 158 -10.45 -13.61 -12.15
C ALA A 158 -9.01 -13.55 -12.70
N ASN A 159 -8.07 -13.05 -11.88
CA ASN A 159 -6.91 -13.82 -11.42
C ASN A 159 -6.23 -13.15 -10.21
N THR A 160 -5.46 -12.08 -10.46
CA THR A 160 -4.73 -11.28 -9.47
C THR A 160 -4.35 -9.98 -10.16
N ASP A 161 -5.07 -8.92 -9.82
CA ASP A 161 -5.27 -7.71 -10.60
C ASP A 161 -4.91 -6.47 -9.75
N TYR A 162 -4.82 -5.31 -10.39
CA TYR A 162 -4.33 -4.05 -9.81
C TYR A 162 -5.40 -2.97 -9.98
N TYR A 163 -5.79 -2.33 -8.88
CA TYR A 163 -6.94 -1.43 -8.84
C TYR A 163 -6.57 -0.06 -8.28
N TRP A 164 -6.83 0.99 -9.03
CA TRP A 164 -6.80 2.39 -8.59
C TRP A 164 -8.21 2.96 -8.76
N GLY A 165 -8.86 3.39 -7.68
CA GLY A 165 -10.05 4.25 -7.77
C GLY A 165 -9.59 5.63 -8.23
N GLY A 166 -9.35 6.53 -7.27
CA GLY A 166 -8.59 7.74 -7.49
C GLY A 166 -9.09 8.90 -6.65
N ALA A 167 -9.99 9.71 -7.22
CA ALA A 167 -10.37 11.01 -6.65
C ALA A 167 -11.87 11.20 -6.41
N GLY A 168 -12.53 10.27 -5.72
CA GLY A 168 -13.85 10.51 -5.11
C GLY A 168 -14.20 9.61 -3.94
N SER A 169 -15.00 8.57 -4.17
CA SER A 169 -15.56 7.68 -3.14
C SER A 169 -15.76 6.27 -3.71
N ASP A 170 -14.64 5.59 -3.92
CA ASP A 170 -14.55 4.50 -4.89
C ASP A 170 -14.83 3.12 -4.27
N THR A 171 -15.30 2.15 -5.07
CA THR A 171 -15.73 0.82 -4.62
C THR A 171 -15.11 -0.31 -5.43
N VAL A 172 -14.57 -1.33 -4.77
CA VAL A 172 -14.16 -2.61 -5.38
C VAL A 172 -15.05 -3.77 -4.91
N SER A 173 -15.37 -4.72 -5.80
CA SER A 173 -16.40 -5.74 -5.55
C SER A 173 -16.02 -7.17 -5.95
N TYR A 174 -15.72 -8.00 -4.94
CA TYR A 174 -15.48 -9.45 -5.05
C TYR A 174 -16.75 -10.32 -4.99
N GLY A 175 -17.94 -9.71 -4.90
CA GLY A 175 -19.23 -10.39 -4.70
C GLY A 175 -19.64 -11.44 -5.75
N THR A 176 -18.89 -11.57 -6.86
CA THR A 176 -19.09 -12.55 -7.94
C THR A 176 -17.98 -13.58 -8.11
N THR A 177 -16.92 -13.56 -7.29
CA THR A 177 -15.78 -14.48 -7.48
C THR A 177 -16.17 -15.94 -7.25
N THR A 178 -16.33 -16.68 -8.34
CA THR A 178 -16.20 -18.15 -8.35
C THR A 178 -14.87 -18.50 -8.99
N PRO A 179 -13.82 -18.86 -8.22
CA PRO A 179 -12.49 -19.17 -8.78
C PRO A 179 -12.57 -20.30 -9.83
N PRO A 180 -12.32 -20.05 -11.13
CA PRO A 180 -12.58 -21.04 -12.18
C PRO A 180 -11.31 -21.84 -12.58
N GLY A 181 -10.48 -22.21 -11.60
CA GLY A 181 -9.21 -22.93 -11.80
C GLY A 181 -9.11 -24.25 -10.98
N PRO A 182 -8.63 -25.37 -11.55
CA PRO A 182 -8.65 -26.67 -10.86
C PRO A 182 -7.46 -26.89 -9.90
N VAL A 183 -7.33 -26.04 -8.88
CA VAL A 183 -6.47 -26.27 -7.71
C VAL A 183 -7.30 -26.74 -6.50
N PRO A 184 -6.85 -27.73 -5.70
CA PRO A 184 -7.70 -28.38 -4.69
C PRO A 184 -7.63 -27.71 -3.31
N ALA A 185 -7.99 -26.43 -3.24
CA ALA A 185 -8.42 -25.72 -2.02
C ALA A 185 -9.52 -24.71 -2.43
N LEU A 186 -10.43 -24.38 -1.51
CA LEU A 186 -11.44 -23.33 -1.67
C LEU A 186 -11.25 -22.38 -0.50
N ASP A 187 -10.30 -21.46 -0.67
CA ASP A 187 -10.17 -20.24 0.14
C ASP A 187 -10.86 -19.09 -0.63
N GLY A 188 -11.15 -17.97 0.04
CA GLY A 188 -11.72 -16.77 -0.60
C GLY A 188 -10.66 -15.90 -1.29
N ALA A 189 -11.01 -14.64 -1.53
CA ALA A 189 -10.08 -13.66 -2.07
C ALA A 189 -9.09 -13.19 -0.98
N MET A 190 -7.80 -13.11 -1.33
CA MET A 190 -6.79 -12.40 -0.53
C MET A 190 -6.68 -10.96 -1.05
N ILE A 191 -6.95 -9.99 -0.18
CA ILE A 191 -7.22 -8.60 -0.54
C ILE A 191 -6.26 -7.68 0.25
N ASP A 192 -5.32 -7.05 -0.45
CA ASP A 192 -4.28 -6.19 0.14
C ASP A 192 -4.70 -4.70 0.07
N LEU A 193 -5.05 -4.14 1.23
CA LEU A 193 -5.51 -2.76 1.44
C LEU A 193 -4.39 -1.73 1.71
N PRO A 194 -3.14 -1.96 1.28
CA PRO A 194 -2.33 -0.82 0.91
C PRO A 194 -1.40 -1.11 -0.28
N ASN A 195 -1.70 -0.48 -1.41
CA ASN A 195 -0.69 0.43 -1.93
C ASN A 195 -1.28 1.86 -2.02
N GLU A 196 -0.93 2.72 -1.07
CA GLU A 196 -0.97 4.16 -1.34
C GLU A 196 0.26 4.54 -2.17
N ARG A 197 0.10 4.48 -3.49
CA ARG A 197 0.87 5.33 -4.41
C ARG A 197 -0.07 5.98 -5.42
N ALA A 198 -0.70 7.07 -4.97
CA ALA A 198 -1.03 8.19 -5.81
C ALA A 198 0.16 8.49 -6.74
N LEU A 199 -0.01 8.34 -8.05
CA LEU A 199 1.00 8.73 -9.02
C LEU A 199 0.36 9.13 -10.34
N GLU A 200 0.21 10.45 -10.50
CA GLU A 200 -0.12 11.16 -11.74
C GLU A 200 0.44 10.43 -12.98
N SER A 201 -0.45 10.08 -13.91
CA SER A 201 -0.31 9.19 -15.06
C SER A 201 1.08 9.09 -15.76
N PRO A 202 1.45 7.91 -16.32
CA PRO A 202 1.39 6.57 -15.73
C PRO A 202 2.77 5.85 -15.73
N PRO A 203 3.07 4.91 -14.81
CA PRO A 203 4.26 4.07 -14.87
C PRO A 203 4.11 2.92 -15.87
N GLN A 204 5.13 2.63 -16.69
CA GLN A 204 5.02 1.52 -17.66
C GLN A 204 5.12 0.13 -17.01
N ALA A 205 4.19 -0.75 -17.40
CA ALA A 205 4.03 -2.15 -16.97
C ALA A 205 5.34 -2.89 -16.59
N ILE A 206 5.38 -3.46 -15.37
CA ILE A 206 6.47 -4.30 -14.86
C ILE A 206 5.97 -5.72 -14.58
N LEU A 207 5.92 -6.52 -15.65
CA LEU A 207 5.69 -7.96 -15.60
C LEU A 207 6.77 -8.70 -14.77
N ASN A 208 6.30 -9.42 -13.74
CA ASN A 208 6.81 -10.69 -13.15
C ASN A 208 7.20 -10.68 -11.65
N GLN A 209 6.36 -11.39 -10.89
CA GLN A 209 6.69 -12.34 -9.80
C GLN A 209 7.22 -11.79 -8.45
N ALA A 210 6.60 -12.12 -7.32
CA ALA A 210 5.37 -12.90 -7.12
C ALA A 210 4.76 -12.72 -5.72
N ASP A 211 3.42 -12.62 -5.67
CA ASP A 211 2.54 -13.16 -4.63
C ASP A 211 1.10 -13.26 -5.20
N PRO A 212 0.14 -13.97 -4.56
CA PRO A 212 -1.19 -14.22 -5.12
C PRO A 212 -2.31 -13.42 -4.41
N ALA A 213 -2.10 -12.12 -4.19
CA ALA A 213 -3.07 -11.21 -3.54
C ALA A 213 -3.42 -10.01 -4.43
N GLU A 214 -4.71 -9.64 -4.42
CA GLU A 214 -5.28 -8.48 -5.12
C GLU A 214 -4.73 -7.17 -4.54
N LYS A 215 -4.47 -6.15 -5.36
CA LYS A 215 -3.88 -4.88 -4.89
C LYS A 215 -4.78 -3.67 -5.08
N LEU A 216 -5.09 -3.01 -3.97
CA LEU A 216 -5.99 -1.86 -3.92
C LEU A 216 -5.25 -0.55 -3.62
N PHE A 217 -5.55 0.47 -4.42
CA PHE A 217 -5.09 1.85 -4.31
C PHE A 217 -6.35 2.76 -4.35
N GLU A 218 -6.39 3.79 -3.49
CA GLU A 218 -7.36 4.90 -3.58
C GLU A 218 -8.83 4.44 -3.69
N LEU A 219 -9.32 3.72 -2.67
CA LEU A 219 -10.65 3.04 -2.63
C LEU A 219 -11.30 3.11 -1.23
N GLU A 220 -12.53 3.63 -1.14
CA GLU A 220 -13.27 3.84 0.11
C GLU A 220 -14.13 2.64 0.57
N SER A 221 -14.39 1.69 -0.34
CA SER A 221 -15.41 0.65 -0.14
C SER A 221 -15.02 -0.70 -0.75
N VAL A 222 -15.15 -1.77 0.05
CA VAL A 222 -14.85 -3.15 -0.36
C VAL A 222 -16.07 -4.04 -0.11
N ILE A 223 -16.46 -4.82 -1.12
CA ILE A 223 -17.52 -5.84 -1.04
C ILE A 223 -16.87 -7.23 -1.19
N GLY A 224 -16.94 -8.05 -0.14
CA GLY A 224 -16.42 -9.43 -0.13
C GLY A 224 -17.23 -10.41 -1.01
N SER A 225 -16.77 -11.66 -1.05
CA SER A 225 -17.31 -12.75 -1.87
C SER A 225 -18.37 -13.59 -1.12
N ASN A 226 -18.45 -14.89 -1.43
CA ASN A 226 -19.26 -15.90 -0.73
C ASN A 226 -18.39 -17.01 -0.11
N TYR A 227 -17.10 -16.75 0.06
CA TYR A 227 -16.07 -17.67 0.57
C TYR A 227 -15.33 -17.04 1.76
N ASP A 228 -14.36 -17.75 2.35
CA ASP A 228 -13.56 -17.27 3.48
C ASP A 228 -12.49 -16.29 2.94
N ASP A 229 -12.84 -15.02 2.75
CA ASP A 229 -11.95 -13.96 2.24
C ASP A 229 -11.00 -13.42 3.33
N GLU A 230 -9.75 -13.13 2.97
CA GLU A 230 -8.74 -12.56 3.87
C GLU A 230 -8.38 -11.13 3.42
N ILE A 231 -8.99 -10.14 4.09
CA ILE A 231 -8.64 -8.73 3.91
C ILE A 231 -7.54 -8.36 4.92
N PHE A 232 -6.41 -7.89 4.41
CA PHE A 232 -5.29 -7.41 5.22
C PHE A 232 -4.79 -6.05 4.71
N GLY A 233 -4.26 -5.23 5.60
CA GLY A 233 -3.79 -3.89 5.28
C GLY A 233 -3.90 -2.94 6.48
N ALA A 234 -3.03 -1.95 6.54
CA ALA A 234 -2.91 -1.05 7.69
C ALA A 234 -3.95 0.10 7.69
N GLY A 235 -5.20 -0.23 7.37
CA GLY A 235 -6.33 0.65 7.63
C GLY A 235 -6.65 0.65 9.13
N VAL A 236 -6.42 1.78 9.81
CA VAL A 236 -7.14 2.07 11.05
C VAL A 236 -8.64 2.09 10.77
N GLY A 237 -9.46 1.92 11.81
CA GLY A 237 -10.89 2.16 11.67
C GLY A 237 -11.13 3.57 11.13
N SER A 238 -11.74 3.65 9.94
CA SER A 238 -11.82 4.79 9.01
C SER A 238 -10.67 4.84 8.00
N ALA A 239 -10.96 4.41 6.76
CA ALA A 239 -10.41 5.07 5.57
C ALA A 239 -10.94 6.52 5.53
N THR A 240 -10.34 7.42 4.74
CA THR A 240 -10.99 8.71 4.47
C THR A 240 -10.44 9.42 3.22
N GLY A 241 -10.66 8.83 2.04
CA GLY A 241 -10.84 9.65 0.84
C GLY A 241 -12.01 10.61 1.07
N LEU A 242 -11.68 11.88 1.22
CA LEU A 242 -12.55 13.06 1.05
C LEU A 242 -13.93 13.12 1.76
N GLY A 243 -14.19 12.28 2.77
CA GLY A 243 -15.24 12.51 3.78
C GLY A 243 -16.44 11.57 3.74
N GLY A 244 -16.20 10.28 3.48
CA GLY A 244 -17.17 9.20 3.65
C GLY A 244 -17.45 8.79 5.10
N SER A 245 -18.04 7.60 5.23
CA SER A 245 -18.08 6.79 6.46
C SER A 245 -18.13 5.34 6.03
N GLU A 246 -17.13 4.57 6.43
CA GLU A 246 -16.76 3.33 5.75
C GLU A 246 -17.78 2.25 6.11
N THR A 247 -18.28 1.53 5.09
CA THR A 247 -19.41 0.62 5.27
C THR A 247 -19.14 -0.72 4.60
N CYS A 248 -18.34 -1.57 5.25
CA CYS A 248 -18.15 -2.97 4.89
C CYS A 248 -19.52 -3.68 4.81
N ASN A 249 -19.86 -4.25 3.65
CA ASN A 249 -21.13 -4.92 3.40
C ASN A 249 -20.90 -6.29 2.74
N GLY A 250 -21.50 -7.33 3.31
CA GLY A 250 -21.45 -8.72 2.79
C GLY A 250 -20.87 -9.72 3.80
N PHE A 251 -19.96 -9.23 4.64
CA PHE A 251 -19.25 -9.99 5.68
C PHE A 251 -20.15 -10.58 6.77
N LEU A 252 -19.61 -11.56 7.49
CA LEU A 252 -20.21 -12.02 8.75
C LEU A 252 -20.05 -10.94 9.84
N SER A 253 -20.56 -11.23 11.05
CA SER A 253 -20.92 -10.20 12.01
C SER A 253 -19.84 -9.55 12.89
N ASP A 254 -18.70 -10.10 13.36
CA ASP A 254 -17.94 -11.33 13.07
C ASP A 254 -17.29 -11.32 11.67
N ASP A 255 -16.30 -10.44 11.42
CA ASP A 255 -15.85 -9.86 10.12
C ASP A 255 -16.43 -8.46 9.84
N CYS A 256 -17.24 -7.99 10.78
CA CYS A 256 -17.64 -6.59 10.99
C CYS A 256 -17.67 -6.31 12.51
N ASN A 257 -18.12 -5.11 12.91
CA ASN A 257 -18.16 -4.68 14.30
C ASN A 257 -19.20 -5.45 15.14
N ILE A 258 -18.81 -6.60 15.69
CA ILE A 258 -19.62 -7.34 16.65
C ILE A 258 -19.52 -6.72 18.04
N GLN A 259 -20.68 -6.34 18.58
CA GLN A 259 -20.84 -5.99 19.98
C GLN A 259 -20.73 -7.25 20.85
N VAL A 260 -19.49 -7.65 21.19
CA VAL A 260 -19.24 -8.58 22.30
C VAL A 260 -19.83 -7.95 23.57
N GLY A 261 -20.47 -8.76 24.42
CA GLY A 261 -21.02 -8.26 25.69
C GLY A 261 -19.92 -7.81 26.66
N ALA A 262 -20.29 -7.08 27.73
CA ALA A 262 -19.38 -6.49 28.72
C ALA A 262 -18.68 -7.51 29.66
N THR A 263 -18.08 -8.56 29.08
CA THR A 263 -17.27 -9.61 29.70
C THR A 263 -16.33 -10.20 28.66
N PRO A 264 -15.03 -10.39 28.94
CA PRO A 264 -14.09 -11.11 28.09
C PRO A 264 -14.62 -12.43 27.52
N SER A 265 -14.12 -12.82 26.35
CA SER A 265 -14.44 -14.09 25.68
C SER A 265 -13.21 -14.85 25.18
N VAL A 266 -13.36 -16.15 24.96
CA VAL A 266 -12.28 -17.05 24.48
C VAL A 266 -12.84 -18.10 23.54
N SER A 267 -12.34 -18.17 22.31
CA SER A 267 -12.72 -19.19 21.33
C SER A 267 -11.52 -19.83 20.66
N LEU A 268 -11.54 -21.16 20.57
CA LEU A 268 -10.67 -21.92 19.68
C LEU A 268 -11.38 -22.02 18.33
N ALA A 269 -10.74 -21.55 17.25
CA ALA A 269 -11.24 -21.72 15.90
C ALA A 269 -11.15 -23.21 15.51
N THR A 270 -12.28 -23.80 15.13
CA THR A 270 -12.39 -25.23 14.76
C THR A 270 -12.82 -25.44 13.32
N VAL A 271 -12.77 -24.38 12.50
CA VAL A 271 -13.06 -24.34 11.07
C VAL A 271 -11.84 -23.68 10.41
N GLY A 272 -11.46 -24.15 9.22
CA GLY A 272 -10.17 -23.82 8.57
C GLY A 272 -9.18 -24.98 8.56
N ILE A 273 -8.12 -24.85 7.78
CA ILE A 273 -7.02 -25.85 7.70
C ILE A 273 -6.03 -25.73 8.87
N ASP A 274 -5.95 -24.57 9.51
CA ASP A 274 -5.08 -24.30 10.66
C ASP A 274 -5.91 -23.73 11.82
N PRO A 275 -5.90 -24.34 13.03
CA PRO A 275 -6.71 -23.84 14.13
C PRO A 275 -6.05 -22.62 14.80
N GLY A 276 -6.83 -21.56 15.01
CA GLY A 276 -6.44 -20.39 15.81
C GLY A 276 -6.97 -20.43 17.25
N LEU A 277 -6.37 -19.63 18.14
CA LEU A 277 -6.91 -19.31 19.46
C LEU A 277 -7.13 -17.81 19.57
N LEU A 278 -8.38 -17.38 19.75
CA LEU A 278 -8.75 -15.98 19.97
C LEU A 278 -9.17 -15.77 21.44
N VAL A 279 -8.64 -14.69 22.03
CA VAL A 279 -9.03 -14.16 23.33
C VAL A 279 -9.33 -12.68 23.17
N THR A 280 -10.49 -12.24 23.66
CA THR A 280 -10.90 -10.82 23.64
C THR A 280 -11.31 -10.40 25.04
N GLY A 281 -10.95 -9.19 25.48
CA GLY A 281 -11.45 -8.60 26.72
C GLY A 281 -12.86 -8.02 26.57
N GLY A 282 -13.29 -7.25 27.56
CA GLY A 282 -14.62 -6.63 27.58
C GLY A 282 -14.63 -5.17 27.09
N PRO A 283 -15.70 -4.71 26.42
CA PRO A 283 -15.87 -3.29 26.11
C PRO A 283 -16.13 -2.44 27.36
N GLY A 284 -15.59 -1.22 27.35
CA GLY A 284 -15.77 -0.15 28.33
C GLY A 284 -14.79 -0.13 29.51
N ALA A 285 -13.69 0.61 29.34
CA ALA A 285 -12.74 1.17 30.33
C ALA A 285 -12.57 0.43 31.67
N GLN A 286 -12.39 -0.89 31.65
CA GLN A 286 -12.17 -1.73 32.84
C GLN A 286 -11.01 -2.68 32.62
N ALA A 287 -9.91 -2.48 33.36
CA ALA A 287 -8.69 -3.27 33.28
C ALA A 287 -8.92 -4.81 33.25
N ASP A 288 -8.83 -5.39 32.06
CA ASP A 288 -8.84 -6.82 31.83
C ASP A 288 -7.41 -7.38 31.94
N ASN A 289 -7.28 -8.38 32.82
CA ASN A 289 -5.98 -8.93 33.23
C ASN A 289 -5.85 -10.34 32.63
N LEU A 290 -5.68 -10.38 31.30
CA LEU A 290 -5.70 -11.58 30.48
C LEU A 290 -4.35 -12.29 30.51
N LYS A 291 -4.31 -13.52 31.03
CA LYS A 291 -3.12 -14.37 30.98
C LYS A 291 -3.37 -15.67 30.25
N LEU A 292 -2.60 -15.91 29.18
CA LEU A 292 -2.56 -17.15 28.44
C LEU A 292 -1.44 -18.06 28.97
N SER A 293 -1.66 -19.37 28.89
CA SER A 293 -0.65 -20.37 29.19
C SER A 293 -0.93 -21.69 28.47
N ALA A 294 0.15 -22.36 28.05
CA ALA A 294 0.08 -23.61 27.31
C ALA A 294 0.58 -24.80 28.14
N THR A 295 -0.12 -25.93 28.04
CA THR A 295 0.34 -27.22 28.59
C THR A 295 0.58 -28.23 27.47
N ALA A 296 0.92 -29.48 27.81
CA ALA A 296 1.03 -30.55 26.83
C ALA A 296 -0.31 -30.95 26.17
N THR A 297 -1.47 -30.59 26.76
CA THR A 297 -2.81 -31.04 26.27
C THR A 297 -3.90 -29.97 26.28
N THR A 298 -3.67 -28.81 26.89
CA THR A 298 -4.64 -27.70 26.96
C THR A 298 -3.97 -26.35 26.76
N TYR A 299 -4.75 -25.38 26.26
CA TYR A 299 -4.55 -23.96 26.53
C TYR A 299 -5.39 -23.59 27.77
N VAL A 300 -4.87 -22.67 28.59
CA VAL A 300 -5.55 -22.17 29.79
C VAL A 300 -5.44 -20.65 29.81
N VAL A 301 -6.59 -19.98 29.82
CA VAL A 301 -6.73 -18.53 29.92
C VAL A 301 -7.23 -18.20 31.33
N THR A 302 -6.57 -17.27 32.01
CA THR A 302 -7.00 -16.77 33.33
C THR A 302 -7.19 -15.27 33.26
N ALA A 303 -8.27 -14.75 33.85
CA ALA A 303 -8.62 -13.33 33.87
C ALA A 303 -8.64 -12.77 35.30
N GLY A 304 -8.52 -11.46 35.46
CA GLY A 304 -8.88 -10.76 36.71
C GLY A 304 -10.39 -10.61 36.92
N THR A 305 -11.16 -10.72 35.84
CA THR A 305 -12.59 -10.44 35.70
C THR A 305 -13.39 -11.75 35.47
N THR A 306 -14.61 -11.66 34.93
CA THR A 306 -15.40 -12.84 34.54
C THR A 306 -15.31 -13.05 33.04
N ILE A 307 -14.83 -14.22 32.62
CA ILE A 307 -14.49 -14.56 31.24
C ILE A 307 -15.38 -15.70 30.70
N THR A 308 -15.73 -15.61 29.41
CA THR A 308 -16.73 -16.46 28.75
C THR A 308 -16.10 -17.39 27.71
N ALA A 309 -16.09 -18.70 27.98
CA ALA A 309 -15.74 -19.69 26.97
C ALA A 309 -16.76 -19.74 25.81
N GLY A 310 -16.27 -19.49 24.60
CA GLY A 310 -16.92 -19.77 23.33
C GLY A 310 -16.54 -21.15 22.78
N ALA A 311 -16.43 -21.26 21.45
CA ALA A 311 -16.20 -22.53 20.75
C ALA A 311 -14.89 -23.23 21.19
N GLY A 312 -14.92 -24.56 21.25
CA GLY A 312 -13.78 -25.41 21.63
C GLY A 312 -13.27 -25.31 23.08
N CYS A 313 -13.82 -24.38 23.87
CA CYS A 313 -13.34 -24.03 25.22
C CYS A 313 -14.38 -24.33 26.32
N GLN A 314 -13.94 -24.34 27.58
CA GLN A 314 -14.78 -24.63 28.74
C GLN A 314 -14.43 -23.75 29.95
N ASN A 315 -15.44 -23.17 30.60
CA ASN A 315 -15.27 -22.45 31.87
C ASN A 315 -14.90 -23.42 32.99
N VAL A 316 -13.67 -23.32 33.50
CA VAL A 316 -13.18 -24.04 34.70
C VAL A 316 -13.60 -23.29 35.97
N SER A 317 -13.62 -21.96 35.91
CA SER A 317 -14.23 -21.08 36.91
C SER A 317 -14.69 -19.79 36.23
N ALA A 318 -15.26 -18.84 36.97
CA ALA A 318 -15.62 -17.53 36.42
C ALA A 318 -14.40 -16.76 35.84
N ALA A 319 -13.20 -17.00 36.37
CA ALA A 319 -11.96 -16.31 36.00
C ALA A 319 -10.97 -17.23 35.25
N VAL A 320 -11.38 -18.43 34.82
CA VAL A 320 -10.49 -19.41 34.17
C VAL A 320 -11.23 -20.19 33.09
N VAL A 321 -10.74 -20.12 31.86
CA VAL A 321 -11.16 -20.94 30.71
C VAL A 321 -10.07 -21.95 30.37
N SER A 322 -10.45 -23.14 29.94
CA SER A 322 -9.53 -24.09 29.32
C SER A 322 -10.06 -24.58 27.98
N CYS A 323 -9.19 -24.56 26.96
CA CYS A 323 -9.45 -25.09 25.63
C CYS A 323 -8.58 -26.33 25.42
N ALA A 324 -9.13 -27.36 24.77
CA ALA A 324 -8.33 -28.54 24.42
C ALA A 324 -7.33 -28.17 23.31
N LYS A 325 -6.07 -28.65 23.38
CA LYS A 325 -5.16 -28.49 22.24
C LYS A 325 -5.68 -29.31 21.04
N PRO A 326 -5.70 -28.74 19.81
CA PRO A 326 -6.02 -29.48 18.61
C PRO A 326 -4.94 -30.53 18.28
N ALA A 327 -5.19 -31.37 17.27
CA ALA A 327 -4.25 -32.41 16.84
C ALA A 327 -3.11 -31.91 15.94
N ARG A 328 -3.18 -30.64 15.53
CA ARG A 328 -2.12 -29.86 14.86
C ARG A 328 -1.58 -28.81 15.87
N PRO A 329 -0.45 -28.15 15.57
CA PRO A 329 -0.14 -26.82 16.10
C PRO A 329 -1.32 -25.83 15.97
N LEU A 330 -1.20 -24.65 16.58
CA LEU A 330 -2.02 -23.51 16.16
C LEU A 330 -1.29 -22.77 15.03
N GLY A 331 -2.03 -22.18 14.10
CA GLY A 331 -1.47 -21.19 13.17
C GLY A 331 -1.22 -19.87 13.91
N TYR A 332 -2.21 -19.41 14.68
CA TYR A 332 -2.12 -18.18 15.47
C TYR A 332 -2.70 -18.29 16.89
N ALA A 333 -2.25 -17.39 17.77
CA ALA A 333 -2.84 -17.11 19.07
C ALA A 333 -2.93 -15.59 19.28
N THR A 334 -4.15 -15.04 19.14
CA THR A 334 -4.43 -13.60 19.20
C THR A 334 -5.10 -13.24 20.51
N VAL A 335 -4.62 -12.19 21.17
CA VAL A 335 -5.14 -11.68 22.44
C VAL A 335 -5.37 -10.19 22.34
N TRP A 336 -6.63 -9.77 22.40
CA TRP A 336 -7.04 -8.36 22.40
C TRP A 336 -7.54 -7.95 23.79
N GLY A 337 -7.08 -6.83 24.33
CA GLY A 337 -7.57 -6.24 25.58
C GLY A 337 -8.95 -5.59 25.39
N GLY A 338 -9.00 -4.47 24.67
CA GLY A 338 -10.25 -3.80 24.30
C GLY A 338 -10.28 -2.34 24.74
N ASP A 339 -11.11 -2.01 25.74
CA ASP A 339 -11.16 -0.66 26.34
C ASP A 339 -10.72 -0.69 27.81
N GLY A 340 -9.65 0.03 28.15
CA GLY A 340 -9.17 0.20 29.52
C GLY A 340 -7.73 -0.28 29.73
N PRO A 341 -7.11 0.06 30.88
CA PRO A 341 -5.70 -0.16 31.13
C PRO A 341 -5.40 -1.63 31.48
N ASP A 342 -5.09 -2.40 30.45
CA ASP A 342 -5.12 -3.85 30.42
C ASP A 342 -3.76 -4.49 30.68
N ARG A 343 -3.78 -5.79 31.01
CA ARG A 343 -2.59 -6.57 31.39
C ARG A 343 -2.60 -7.92 30.71
N ILE A 344 -1.99 -7.96 29.54
CA ILE A 344 -1.90 -9.14 28.68
C ILE A 344 -0.57 -9.84 28.93
N SER A 345 -0.61 -11.14 29.21
CA SER A 345 0.61 -11.93 29.44
C SER A 345 0.49 -13.34 28.90
N ILE A 346 1.37 -13.74 27.99
CA ILE A 346 1.50 -15.14 27.56
C ILE A 346 2.56 -15.88 28.43
N THR A 347 2.89 -17.12 28.08
CA THR A 347 3.98 -17.92 28.65
C THR A 347 4.41 -18.98 27.65
N ASN A 348 5.70 -19.31 27.61
CA ASN A 348 6.30 -20.33 26.76
C ASN A 348 5.55 -21.68 26.80
N GLY A 349 5.59 -22.43 25.70
CA GLY A 349 4.86 -23.69 25.51
C GLY A 349 3.92 -23.69 24.29
N TYR A 350 3.96 -22.61 23.52
CA TYR A 350 3.52 -22.54 22.13
C TYR A 350 4.66 -23.05 21.22
N PRO A 351 4.35 -23.60 20.02
CA PRO A 351 5.35 -23.89 19.00
C PRO A 351 5.94 -22.62 18.38
N GLU A 352 7.21 -22.67 17.95
CA GLU A 352 7.88 -21.67 17.10
C GLU A 352 7.16 -21.40 15.76
N THR A 353 6.15 -22.21 15.40
CA THR A 353 5.35 -22.07 14.17
C THR A 353 3.95 -21.50 14.43
N THR A 354 3.71 -20.91 15.60
CA THR A 354 2.43 -20.27 15.96
C THR A 354 2.67 -18.78 16.08
N ALA A 355 2.09 -17.98 15.18
CA ALA A 355 2.11 -16.53 15.29
C ALA A 355 1.38 -16.09 16.57
N ILE A 356 2.03 -15.31 17.42
CA ILE A 356 1.43 -14.77 18.64
C ILE A 356 1.23 -13.28 18.44
N VAL A 357 0.00 -12.80 18.66
CA VAL A 357 -0.38 -11.40 18.50
C VAL A 357 -1.01 -10.91 19.80
N LEU A 358 -0.40 -9.89 20.43
CA LEU A 358 -0.95 -9.20 21.59
C LEU A 358 -1.34 -7.77 21.17
N ASP A 359 -2.62 -7.44 21.28
CA ASP A 359 -3.19 -6.12 21.02
C ASP A 359 -3.77 -5.59 22.34
N GLY A 360 -3.29 -4.43 22.81
CA GLY A 360 -3.83 -3.79 24.01
C GLY A 360 -5.23 -3.24 23.75
N GLY A 361 -5.29 -2.16 22.98
CA GLY A 361 -6.50 -1.46 22.58
C GLY A 361 -6.47 0.00 23.04
N ALA A 362 -7.49 0.41 23.79
CA ALA A 362 -7.67 1.79 24.23
C ALA A 362 -7.43 1.94 25.74
N GLY A 363 -6.17 1.99 26.19
CA GLY A 363 -5.80 1.92 27.61
C GLY A 363 -4.39 2.41 27.96
N ASP A 364 -4.02 2.35 29.24
CA ASP A 364 -2.62 2.47 29.68
C ASP A 364 -2.09 1.04 29.88
N ASP A 365 -1.66 0.38 28.81
CA ASP A 365 -1.62 -1.08 28.75
C ASP A 365 -0.27 -1.69 29.15
N THR A 366 -0.26 -3.01 29.36
CA THR A 366 0.98 -3.76 29.59
C THR A 366 0.90 -5.14 28.96
N LEU A 367 1.61 -5.27 27.84
CA LEU A 367 1.80 -6.50 27.09
C LEU A 367 3.07 -7.20 27.58
N THR A 368 3.06 -8.53 27.67
CA THR A 368 4.22 -9.30 28.12
C THR A 368 4.23 -10.68 27.45
N GLY A 369 5.34 -10.96 26.79
CA GLY A 369 5.51 -12.07 25.88
C GLY A 369 5.95 -13.39 26.50
N ALA A 370 6.60 -14.19 25.67
CA ALA A 370 7.38 -15.37 26.02
C ALA A 370 8.75 -15.33 25.32
N ASP A 371 9.53 -16.40 25.49
CA ASP A 371 10.78 -16.60 24.74
C ASP A 371 10.44 -17.17 23.33
N THR A 372 9.68 -16.42 22.51
CA THR A 372 9.21 -16.74 21.13
C THR A 372 8.90 -15.47 20.33
N ASP A 373 9.03 -15.53 18.99
CA ASP A 373 8.76 -14.42 18.06
C ASP A 373 7.30 -13.93 18.13
N GLU A 374 7.11 -12.66 18.47
CA GLU A 374 5.81 -12.09 18.85
C GLU A 374 5.50 -10.73 18.20
N ILE A 375 4.22 -10.50 17.87
CA ILE A 375 3.70 -9.21 17.37
C ILE A 375 2.93 -8.52 18.50
N MET A 376 3.28 -7.27 18.79
CA MET A 376 2.65 -6.46 19.85
C MET A 376 2.17 -5.11 19.32
N ILE A 377 0.93 -4.78 19.66
CA ILE A 377 0.23 -3.56 19.22
C ILE A 377 -0.29 -2.85 20.46
N GLY A 378 0.09 -1.59 20.68
CA GLY A 378 -0.43 -0.79 21.80
C GLY A 378 -1.91 -0.54 21.61
N GLY A 379 -2.24 0.26 20.60
CA GLY A 379 -3.58 0.39 20.04
C GLY A 379 -3.89 1.83 19.62
N PRO A 380 -5.18 2.22 19.50
CA PRO A 380 -5.58 3.56 19.09
C PRO A 380 -5.27 4.69 20.09
N SER A 381 -4.97 4.40 21.37
CA SER A 381 -4.53 5.43 22.33
C SER A 381 -3.99 4.82 23.62
N GLY A 382 -2.82 5.26 24.10
CA GLY A 382 -2.34 4.80 25.39
C GLY A 382 -1.12 5.47 26.02
N ALA A 383 -0.50 4.71 26.92
CA ALA A 383 0.77 5.00 27.58
C ALA A 383 1.42 3.65 27.93
N ASP A 384 1.62 2.86 26.88
CA ASP A 384 1.66 1.42 26.93
C ASP A 384 3.04 0.90 27.27
N LYS A 385 3.11 -0.35 27.73
CA LYS A 385 4.38 -1.05 27.86
C LYS A 385 4.38 -2.41 27.18
N MET A 386 5.36 -2.59 26.29
CA MET A 386 5.65 -3.83 25.57
C MET A 386 6.93 -4.45 26.14
N LEU A 387 6.90 -5.78 26.27
CA LEU A 387 7.92 -6.63 26.88
C LEU A 387 7.80 -8.03 26.26
N PRO A 388 8.21 -8.27 25.01
CA PRO A 388 8.07 -9.58 24.38
C PRO A 388 9.03 -10.57 25.05
N GLY A 389 10.32 -10.57 24.67
CA GLY A 389 11.41 -10.80 25.63
C GLY A 389 12.64 -11.50 25.05
N ALA A 390 12.42 -12.48 24.18
CA ALA A 390 13.48 -13.17 23.43
C ALA A 390 12.88 -13.90 22.21
N GLY A 391 12.94 -13.22 21.07
CA GLY A 391 12.50 -13.66 19.75
C GLY A 391 13.09 -12.69 18.71
N ASP A 392 12.67 -12.76 17.45
CA ASP A 392 12.80 -11.62 16.52
C ASP A 392 11.45 -10.86 16.54
N ASP A 393 11.27 -9.93 17.49
CA ASP A 393 9.95 -9.41 17.90
C ASP A 393 9.52 -8.11 17.18
N ALA A 394 8.22 -7.90 16.97
CA ALA A 394 7.66 -6.70 16.30
C ALA A 394 6.68 -5.92 17.19
N MET A 395 6.94 -4.62 17.40
CA MET A 395 6.19 -3.75 18.30
C MET A 395 5.71 -2.46 17.62
N PHE A 396 4.42 -2.17 17.72
CA PHE A 396 3.75 -1.00 17.14
C PHE A 396 3.11 -0.15 18.24
N SER A 397 3.72 1.00 18.58
CA SER A 397 3.36 1.76 19.80
C SER A 397 1.94 2.29 19.82
N GLY A 398 1.43 2.79 18.68
CA GLY A 398 0.25 3.64 18.66
C GLY A 398 0.53 5.06 19.19
N PRO A 399 -0.52 5.88 19.43
CA PRO A 399 -0.40 7.24 19.95
C PRO A 399 -0.33 7.25 21.48
N GLY A 400 0.82 7.62 22.05
CA GLY A 400 1.05 7.47 23.48
C GLY A 400 2.46 7.79 23.99
N ALA A 401 2.64 7.64 25.30
CA ALA A 401 3.93 7.87 25.98
C ALA A 401 4.65 6.55 26.28
N ASP A 402 4.74 5.70 25.25
CA ASP A 402 4.86 4.25 25.40
C ASP A 402 6.31 3.77 25.61
N ILE A 403 6.46 2.54 26.10
CA ILE A 403 7.75 1.91 26.41
C ILE A 403 7.86 0.61 25.64
N LEU A 404 8.71 0.62 24.62
CA LEU A 404 9.08 -0.55 23.83
C LEU A 404 10.49 -0.97 24.25
N GLU A 405 10.57 -2.10 24.95
CA GLU A 405 11.80 -2.79 25.34
C GLU A 405 11.74 -4.17 24.67
N GLY A 406 12.51 -4.40 23.60
CA GLY A 406 12.51 -5.66 22.84
C GLY A 406 13.08 -6.82 23.67
N GLY A 407 14.37 -7.07 23.53
CA GLY A 407 15.07 -8.03 24.39
C GLY A 407 16.27 -8.69 23.72
N ASP A 408 16.38 -10.00 23.91
CA ASP A 408 17.44 -10.82 23.32
C ASP A 408 17.03 -11.23 21.88
N GLY A 409 17.08 -10.29 20.91
CA GLY A 409 16.47 -10.46 19.57
C GLY A 409 17.09 -9.73 18.37
N GLN A 410 16.26 -9.52 17.35
CA GLN A 410 16.42 -8.54 16.24
C GLN A 410 15.11 -7.75 16.12
N ASP A 411 14.88 -6.84 17.07
CA ASP A 411 13.51 -6.37 17.34
C ASP A 411 13.13 -5.13 16.52
N GLN A 412 11.88 -5.05 16.07
CA GLN A 412 11.34 -3.91 15.34
C GLN A 412 10.45 -3.04 16.22
N LEU A 413 10.86 -1.78 16.46
CA LEU A 413 10.16 -0.82 17.30
C LEU A 413 9.62 0.33 16.43
N VAL A 414 8.30 0.39 16.24
CA VAL A 414 7.65 1.31 15.28
C VAL A 414 6.69 2.27 15.98
N THR A 415 6.68 3.53 15.54
CA THR A 415 5.64 4.52 15.89
C THR A 415 5.09 5.26 14.66
N THR A 416 3.85 5.73 14.78
CA THR A 416 3.18 6.69 13.89
C THR A 416 3.46 8.16 14.27
N SER A 417 3.98 8.44 15.48
CA SER A 417 4.29 9.78 15.97
C SER A 417 5.64 9.85 16.72
N PRO A 418 6.70 10.45 16.16
CA PRO A 418 7.93 10.74 16.90
C PRO A 418 7.79 11.87 17.95
N CYS A 419 6.58 12.29 18.29
CA CYS A 419 6.29 13.46 19.14
C CYS A 419 5.40 13.19 20.36
N ASP A 420 5.05 11.94 20.65
CA ASP A 420 4.17 11.61 21.78
C ASP A 420 4.97 11.21 23.05
N GLY A 421 6.24 10.86 22.87
CA GLY A 421 7.23 10.73 23.94
C GLY A 421 7.67 9.31 24.28
N HIS A 422 7.55 8.36 23.34
CA HIS A 422 7.91 6.96 23.55
C HIS A 422 9.38 6.74 23.96
N VAL A 423 9.69 5.55 24.46
CA VAL A 423 11.05 5.07 24.76
C VAL A 423 11.29 3.79 23.97
N PHE A 424 12.30 3.81 23.09
CA PHE A 424 12.71 2.67 22.26
C PHE A 424 14.05 2.10 22.75
N SER A 425 14.06 0.87 23.26
CA SER A 425 15.25 0.05 23.54
C SER A 425 15.17 -1.22 22.71
N GLY A 426 16.14 -1.46 21.82
CA GLY A 426 16.29 -2.75 21.14
C GLY A 426 16.56 -3.84 22.16
N GLY A 427 17.78 -3.85 22.70
CA GLY A 427 18.14 -4.68 23.85
C GLY A 427 19.51 -5.30 23.68
N PRO A 428 19.71 -6.55 24.15
CA PRO A 428 20.88 -7.36 23.80
C PRO A 428 20.92 -7.95 22.38
N GLY A 429 20.32 -7.29 21.38
CA GLY A 429 20.29 -7.73 19.97
C GLY A 429 21.52 -7.35 19.13
N ASN A 430 21.37 -7.50 17.81
CA ASN A 430 22.17 -6.80 16.78
C ASN A 430 21.29 -6.62 15.52
N GLY A 431 20.81 -5.41 15.27
CA GLY A 431 19.95 -5.11 14.12
C GLY A 431 18.65 -4.41 14.50
N ASP A 432 18.40 -4.26 15.79
CA ASP A 432 17.18 -3.70 16.37
C ASP A 432 16.84 -2.32 15.75
N ILE A 433 15.59 -2.18 15.32
CA ILE A 433 15.11 -1.15 14.41
C ILE A 433 14.29 -0.10 15.19
N ALA A 434 14.81 1.12 15.28
CA ALA A 434 14.02 2.29 15.64
C ALA A 434 13.36 2.88 14.38
N GLY A 435 12.07 2.61 14.18
CA GLY A 435 11.33 2.94 12.95
C GLY A 435 10.28 4.04 13.12
N PHE A 436 10.30 4.99 12.18
CA PHE A 436 9.32 6.08 12.05
C PHE A 436 8.47 5.94 10.76
N ALA A 437 8.47 4.74 10.18
CA ALA A 437 7.94 4.40 8.86
C ALA A 437 6.47 4.80 8.61
N GLN A 438 5.66 4.89 9.66
CA GLN A 438 4.22 5.19 9.59
C GLN A 438 3.89 6.65 9.96
N THR A 439 4.90 7.54 10.01
CA THR A 439 4.68 8.97 10.29
C THR A 439 4.15 9.70 9.04
N ILE A 440 2.86 10.01 9.03
CA ILE A 440 2.13 10.46 7.82
C ILE A 440 2.37 11.93 7.41
N GLU A 441 2.45 12.89 8.35
CA GLU A 441 2.42 14.33 7.98
C GLU A 441 3.78 15.05 7.92
N VAL A 442 4.85 14.50 8.49
CA VAL A 442 6.17 15.15 8.57
C VAL A 442 7.31 14.15 8.54
N GLY A 443 8.46 14.58 7.99
CA GLY A 443 9.74 13.88 8.21
C GLY A 443 10.21 14.00 9.66
N VAL A 444 11.17 13.17 10.06
CA VAL A 444 11.74 13.07 11.40
C VAL A 444 13.18 13.63 11.46
N GLU A 445 13.54 14.27 12.57
CA GLU A 445 14.94 14.47 12.97
C GLU A 445 15.23 13.51 14.13
N ALA A 446 16.01 12.45 13.87
CA ALA A 446 16.20 11.33 14.78
C ALA A 446 17.67 10.98 14.99
N GLN A 447 18.04 10.62 16.23
CA GLN A 447 19.38 10.14 16.57
C GLN A 447 19.37 8.90 17.48
N ILE A 448 20.10 7.85 17.08
CA ILE A 448 20.38 6.68 17.94
C ILE A 448 21.21 7.09 19.17
N GLY A 449 20.75 6.71 20.36
CA GLY A 449 21.33 7.19 21.63
C GLY A 449 21.02 8.65 21.93
N GLY A 450 19.93 9.17 21.36
CA GLY A 450 19.48 10.56 21.43
C GLY A 450 17.95 10.62 21.48
N THR A 451 17.36 11.33 20.51
CA THR A 451 15.90 11.54 20.42
C THR A 451 15.45 11.58 18.97
N ALA A 452 14.18 11.27 18.73
CA ALA A 452 13.45 11.61 17.51
C ALA A 452 12.43 12.74 17.76
N ILE A 453 12.19 13.57 16.75
CA ILE A 453 11.15 14.61 16.71
C ILE A 453 10.58 14.76 15.30
N GLY A 454 9.28 15.02 15.17
CA GLY A 454 8.65 15.42 13.91
C GLY A 454 9.12 16.82 13.48
N ARG A 455 9.62 16.95 12.25
CA ARG A 455 10.23 18.18 11.73
C ARG A 455 9.20 19.30 11.61
N GLY A 456 9.29 20.28 12.50
CA GLY A 456 8.40 21.45 12.55
C GLY A 456 7.20 21.30 13.49
N VAL A 457 7.00 20.13 14.11
CA VAL A 457 5.92 19.88 15.07
C VAL A 457 6.21 20.65 16.38
N SER A 458 5.21 21.36 16.91
CA SER A 458 5.33 22.07 18.18
C SER A 458 3.97 22.36 18.83
N PRO A 459 3.75 22.00 20.11
CA PRO A 459 4.64 21.26 21.00
C PRO A 459 4.87 19.81 20.52
N CYS A 460 5.96 19.21 20.98
CA CYS A 460 6.37 17.83 20.68
C CYS A 460 7.06 17.26 21.92
N ALA A 461 6.72 16.04 22.34
CA ALA A 461 7.43 15.27 23.35
C ALA A 461 8.38 14.30 22.61
N PRO A 462 9.70 14.53 22.64
CA PRO A 462 10.62 13.75 21.81
C PRO A 462 10.68 12.29 22.24
N THR A 463 10.49 11.37 21.29
CA THR A 463 10.77 9.95 21.47
C THR A 463 12.24 9.72 21.81
N ALA A 464 12.53 8.93 22.84
CA ALA A 464 13.89 8.60 23.26
C ALA A 464 14.36 7.31 22.57
N VAL A 465 15.28 7.44 21.60
CA VAL A 465 15.91 6.30 20.92
C VAL A 465 17.20 5.94 21.65
N GLN A 466 17.22 4.79 22.32
CA GLN A 466 18.38 4.39 23.14
C GLN A 466 19.57 3.90 22.29
N ALA A 467 20.74 3.77 22.93
CA ALA A 467 22.03 3.54 22.26
C ALA A 467 22.34 2.06 21.95
N ASP A 468 21.32 1.22 22.13
CA ASP A 468 21.18 -0.23 21.93
C ASP A 468 20.18 -0.54 20.79
N ASN A 469 19.92 0.43 19.92
CA ASN A 469 19.34 0.21 18.61
C ASN A 469 20.49 0.26 17.58
N GLU A 470 20.48 -0.60 16.56
CA GLU A 470 21.51 -0.64 15.52
C GLU A 470 21.03 -0.12 14.17
N VAL A 471 19.72 -0.13 13.94
CA VAL A 471 19.05 0.39 12.73
C VAL A 471 18.21 1.61 13.07
N LEU A 472 18.23 2.60 12.17
CA LEU A 472 17.37 3.79 12.24
C LEU A 472 16.63 3.95 10.91
N GLU A 473 15.31 3.85 10.95
CA GLU A 473 14.45 3.84 9.76
C GLU A 473 13.53 5.07 9.74
N GLY A 474 13.60 5.80 8.62
CA GLY A 474 12.88 7.03 8.36
C GLY A 474 11.42 6.87 7.94
N THR A 475 10.84 8.02 7.62
CA THR A 475 9.46 8.22 7.18
C THR A 475 9.35 8.02 5.65
N GLN A 476 8.35 8.62 4.99
CA GLN A 476 8.34 8.80 3.52
C GLN A 476 8.56 10.27 3.11
N ASN A 477 9.05 11.09 4.04
CA ASN A 477 9.30 12.52 3.89
C ASN A 477 10.78 12.81 4.17
N GLY A 478 11.26 13.96 3.68
CA GLY A 478 12.65 14.38 3.91
C GLY A 478 13.06 14.38 5.39
N ASP A 479 14.03 13.56 5.73
CA ASP A 479 14.44 13.24 7.10
C ASP A 479 15.84 13.77 7.47
N VAL A 480 16.16 13.70 8.77
CA VAL A 480 17.52 13.93 9.31
C VAL A 480 17.83 12.78 10.27
N LEU A 481 18.44 11.72 9.76
CA LEU A 481 18.74 10.49 10.51
C LEU A 481 20.21 10.42 10.90
N ILE A 482 20.47 10.21 12.19
CA ILE A 482 21.82 10.28 12.76
C ILE A 482 22.13 9.00 13.55
N GLY A 483 23.18 8.31 13.15
CA GLY A 483 23.77 7.18 13.85
C GLY A 483 24.46 7.56 15.16
N ASN A 484 25.20 6.60 15.72
CA ASN A 484 25.85 6.74 17.01
C ASN A 484 27.39 6.84 16.89
N LYS A 485 28.17 5.92 17.50
CA LYS A 485 29.64 5.79 17.38
C LYS A 485 30.11 4.32 17.40
N LYS A 486 29.18 3.39 17.17
CA LYS A 486 29.34 1.98 16.84
C LYS A 486 29.11 1.84 15.32
N ASP A 487 29.39 0.66 14.78
CA ASP A 487 28.86 0.27 13.47
C ASP A 487 27.32 0.31 13.48
N ASN A 488 26.69 1.09 12.60
CA ASN A 488 25.24 1.12 12.42
C ASN A 488 24.81 0.24 11.24
N ALA A 489 23.97 -0.77 11.53
CA ALA A 489 23.63 -1.84 10.61
C ALA A 489 22.83 -1.35 9.40
N LEU A 490 21.98 -0.34 9.58
CA LEU A 490 21.32 0.43 8.52
C LEU A 490 20.83 1.79 9.03
N ILE A 491 21.05 2.84 8.24
CA ILE A 491 20.35 4.13 8.34
C ILE A 491 19.62 4.34 7.02
N LEU A 492 18.29 4.39 7.05
CA LEU A 492 17.40 4.31 5.87
C LEU A 492 16.46 5.52 5.79
N GLY A 493 16.60 6.34 4.75
CA GLY A 493 15.75 7.53 4.52
C GLY A 493 14.42 7.24 3.78
N LYS A 494 14.44 6.30 2.82
CA LYS A 494 13.33 5.87 1.95
C LYS A 494 12.94 6.87 0.86
N GLN A 495 12.36 8.00 1.23
CA GLN A 495 11.76 8.96 0.30
C GLN A 495 11.84 10.39 0.84
N GLY A 496 12.36 11.33 0.04
CA GLY A 496 12.42 12.73 0.44
C GLY A 496 13.60 13.50 -0.14
N ASP A 497 14.04 14.53 0.58
CA ASP A 497 15.34 15.18 0.40
C ASP A 497 16.10 14.93 1.73
N ASP A 498 16.78 13.78 1.86
CA ASP A 498 17.22 13.26 3.16
C ASP A 498 18.63 13.71 3.59
N VAL A 499 18.89 13.63 4.91
CA VAL A 499 20.21 13.86 5.51
C VAL A 499 20.58 12.71 6.44
N LEU A 500 21.42 11.78 5.96
CA LEU A 500 21.79 10.56 6.70
C LEU A 500 23.24 10.65 7.18
N GLN A 501 23.50 10.42 8.47
CA GLN A 501 24.83 10.58 9.08
C GLN A 501 25.22 9.41 9.99
N GLY A 502 26.15 8.54 9.58
CA GLY A 502 26.65 7.44 10.44
C GLY A 502 27.49 7.93 11.64
N LEU A 503 28.22 9.03 11.45
CA LEU A 503 29.20 9.64 12.34
C LEU A 503 30.50 8.83 12.54
N GLY A 504 30.42 7.50 12.64
CA GLY A 504 31.60 6.64 12.71
C GLY A 504 31.38 5.29 13.37
N GLY A 505 31.90 4.27 12.69
CA GLY A 505 31.44 2.90 12.68
C GLY A 505 31.69 2.38 11.26
N SER A 506 31.24 1.18 10.93
CA SER A 506 31.26 0.62 9.58
C SER A 506 29.83 0.67 9.05
N ASP A 507 29.40 1.87 8.67
CA ASP A 507 27.98 2.22 8.66
C ASP A 507 27.33 1.95 7.29
N VAL A 508 26.11 1.41 7.27
CA VAL A 508 25.32 1.25 6.04
C VAL A 508 24.31 2.39 5.92
N LEU A 509 24.48 3.27 4.93
CA LEU A 509 23.58 4.40 4.68
C LEU A 509 22.84 4.19 3.35
N ARG A 510 21.52 4.36 3.37
CA ARG A 510 20.63 4.19 2.22
C ARG A 510 19.63 5.34 2.13
N GLY A 511 19.73 6.17 1.09
CA GLY A 511 18.76 7.22 0.78
C GLY A 511 17.49 6.62 0.19
N ASP A 512 17.66 5.94 -0.95
CA ASP A 512 16.63 5.40 -1.84
C ASP A 512 16.07 6.44 -2.83
N ALA A 513 14.91 7.05 -2.58
CA ALA A 513 14.23 7.84 -3.61
C ALA A 513 14.16 9.34 -3.24
N GLY A 514 15.24 10.09 -3.57
CA GLY A 514 15.33 11.48 -3.14
C GLY A 514 16.34 12.40 -3.83
N ARG A 515 17.04 13.19 -3.02
CA ARG A 515 18.19 14.04 -3.36
C ARG A 515 19.14 14.10 -2.18
N ASP A 516 19.70 12.95 -1.86
CA ASP A 516 20.03 12.70 -0.46
C ASP A 516 21.47 13.05 -0.13
N ALA A 517 21.66 13.57 1.09
CA ALA A 517 22.94 14.00 1.62
C ALA A 517 23.46 12.96 2.61
N LEU A 518 24.16 11.95 2.09
CA LEU A 518 24.72 10.83 2.87
C LEU A 518 26.15 11.17 3.35
N TYR A 519 26.41 10.92 4.64
CA TYR A 519 27.70 11.14 5.31
C TYR A 519 27.99 9.94 6.24
N GLY A 520 28.73 8.92 5.78
CA GLY A 520 29.10 7.78 6.64
C GLY A 520 29.92 8.25 7.85
N GLY A 521 31.17 8.63 7.60
CA GLY A 521 31.88 9.63 8.39
C GLY A 521 33.22 9.16 8.95
N LYS A 522 33.26 7.97 9.56
CA LYS A 522 34.50 7.35 10.07
C LYS A 522 34.41 5.82 10.23
N GLY A 523 34.59 5.09 9.13
CA GLY A 523 35.11 3.74 9.20
C GLY A 523 35.20 3.11 7.83
N LEU A 524 34.38 2.09 7.58
CA LEU A 524 34.26 1.40 6.31
C LEU A 524 32.80 1.44 5.88
N ASP A 525 32.43 2.54 5.21
CA ASP A 525 31.03 2.90 5.03
C ASP A 525 30.48 2.28 3.72
N THR A 526 29.22 1.83 3.76
CA THR A 526 28.49 1.31 2.60
C THR A 526 27.38 2.27 2.23
N ILE A 527 27.57 3.03 1.15
CA ILE A 527 26.69 4.15 0.78
C ILE A 527 25.89 3.78 -0.47
N GLN A 528 24.56 3.82 -0.34
CA GLN A 528 23.56 3.50 -1.38
C GLN A 528 22.66 4.73 -1.58
N ALA A 529 22.91 5.50 -2.64
CA ALA A 529 22.19 6.76 -2.88
C ALA A 529 20.87 6.51 -3.66
N GLN A 530 20.98 5.86 -4.83
CA GLN A 530 19.91 5.34 -5.70
C GLN A 530 19.22 6.29 -6.72
N ASP A 531 19.60 7.58 -6.86
CA ASP A 531 19.48 8.29 -8.16
C ASP A 531 20.79 9.01 -8.57
N GLY A 532 21.54 8.37 -9.48
CA GLY A 532 22.82 8.81 -10.03
C GLY A 532 22.82 10.14 -10.82
N ILE A 533 21.74 10.91 -10.77
CA ILE A 533 21.65 12.28 -11.32
C ILE A 533 21.37 13.34 -10.23
N ARG A 534 20.97 12.94 -9.01
CA ARG A 534 20.32 13.83 -8.03
C ARG A 534 20.99 13.90 -6.66
N ASP A 535 21.57 12.81 -6.17
CA ASP A 535 22.08 12.73 -4.79
C ASP A 535 23.43 13.42 -4.57
N ILE A 536 23.78 13.69 -3.30
CA ILE A 536 25.03 14.38 -2.94
C ILE A 536 25.83 13.61 -1.89
N ALA A 537 26.47 12.52 -2.33
CA ALA A 537 27.58 11.82 -1.65
C ALA A 537 28.69 12.78 -1.14
N LEU A 538 28.57 13.32 0.08
CA LEU A 538 29.30 14.51 0.52
C LEU A 538 30.58 14.23 1.32
N TYR A 539 30.64 13.14 2.10
CA TYR A 539 31.83 12.84 2.90
C TYR A 539 32.01 11.36 3.24
N CYS A 540 32.95 10.70 2.56
CA CYS A 540 33.39 9.31 2.82
C CYS A 540 34.42 9.21 3.98
N GLY A 541 34.59 10.26 4.79
CA GLY A 541 35.52 10.25 5.92
C GLY A 541 37.02 10.15 5.55
N PRO A 542 37.89 10.03 6.57
CA PRO A 542 39.29 9.66 6.41
C PRO A 542 39.58 8.31 7.10
N GLY A 543 39.01 7.21 6.60
CA GLY A 543 39.02 5.93 7.33
C GLY A 543 38.91 4.62 6.54
N GLY A 544 38.37 4.61 5.31
CA GLY A 544 38.01 3.39 4.60
C GLY A 544 38.48 3.29 3.14
N ASP A 545 38.13 2.17 2.51
CA ASP A 545 38.01 2.00 1.06
C ASP A 545 36.48 1.88 0.80
N ASP A 546 35.79 3.01 0.99
CA ASP A 546 34.32 3.05 1.17
C ASP A 546 33.57 2.66 -0.10
N THR A 547 32.52 1.86 0.04
CA THR A 547 31.85 1.25 -1.12
C THR A 547 30.58 2.01 -1.49
N GLN A 548 30.66 2.73 -2.61
CA GLN A 548 29.48 3.21 -3.33
C GLN A 548 28.93 2.08 -4.19
N ARG A 549 27.62 1.81 -4.11
CA ARG A 549 26.91 0.88 -5.01
C ARG A 549 25.84 1.58 -5.84
N ASP A 550 26.24 2.61 -6.58
CA ASP A 550 25.50 2.97 -7.79
C ASP A 550 25.69 1.85 -8.85
N LYS A 551 24.62 1.52 -9.56
CA LYS A 551 24.54 0.46 -10.58
C LYS A 551 24.66 1.02 -12.01
N PHE A 552 24.64 2.34 -12.18
CA PHE A 552 24.64 3.05 -13.46
C PHE A 552 25.85 3.97 -13.70
N ASP A 553 26.60 4.35 -12.67
CA ASP A 553 27.78 5.22 -12.82
C ASP A 553 28.93 4.50 -13.58
N PRO A 554 29.48 5.05 -14.68
CA PRO A 554 30.56 4.40 -15.42
C PRO A 554 31.85 4.26 -14.58
N PRO A 555 32.60 3.15 -14.74
CA PRO A 555 33.68 2.79 -13.81
C PRO A 555 34.84 3.81 -13.82
N GLY A 556 34.84 4.70 -12.83
CA GLY A 556 35.88 5.72 -12.64
C GLY A 556 35.57 6.87 -11.67
N ALA A 557 34.33 7.05 -11.22
CA ALA A 557 33.96 8.09 -10.27
C ALA A 557 34.16 7.65 -8.81
N GLY A 558 35.32 7.99 -8.21
CA GLY A 558 35.56 7.82 -6.77
C GLY A 558 35.12 9.04 -5.96
N CYS A 559 34.92 8.86 -4.64
CA CYS A 559 34.51 9.91 -3.68
C CYS A 559 35.15 11.29 -3.96
N VAL A 560 34.34 12.28 -4.33
CA VAL A 560 34.82 13.62 -4.71
C VAL A 560 34.84 14.55 -3.51
N GLU A 561 36.02 14.89 -2.99
CA GLU A 561 36.19 15.85 -1.87
C GLU A 561 35.72 17.28 -2.26
N ARG A 562 34.42 17.54 -2.16
CA ARG A 562 33.83 18.87 -2.35
C ARG A 562 33.76 19.58 -1.00
N LYS A 563 34.48 20.70 -0.88
CA LYS A 563 34.43 21.53 0.33
C LYS A 563 33.04 22.15 0.48
N PRO A 564 32.41 22.08 1.67
CA PRO A 564 31.01 22.45 1.84
C PRO A 564 30.77 23.92 1.54
N GLN A 565 29.84 24.20 0.62
CA GLN A 565 29.29 25.54 0.43
C GLN A 565 28.15 25.75 1.43
N ILE A 566 28.43 26.52 2.48
CA ILE A 566 27.40 26.96 3.42
C ILE A 566 26.50 27.99 2.71
N CYS A 567 25.26 27.60 2.40
CA CYS A 567 24.19 28.55 2.09
C CYS A 567 23.77 29.26 3.40
N PRO A 568 23.90 30.59 3.51
CA PRO A 568 23.63 31.28 4.76
C PRO A 568 22.13 31.54 4.95
N PHE A 569 21.56 31.03 6.05
CA PHE A 569 20.27 31.50 6.56
C PHE A 569 20.28 33.01 6.85
N ASP A 570 19.13 33.66 6.70
CA ASP A 570 18.98 35.12 6.75
C ASP A 570 19.41 35.72 8.11
N ARG A 571 20.22 36.79 8.04
CA ARG A 571 20.40 37.80 9.08
C ARG A 571 20.60 39.18 8.44
N GLY A 572 19.53 39.97 8.41
CA GLY A 572 19.53 41.29 7.77
C GLY A 572 20.28 42.42 8.51
N SER A 573 20.18 43.61 7.90
CA SER A 573 20.72 44.92 8.33
C SER A 573 22.25 45.11 8.22
N GLY A 574 22.69 46.09 7.40
CA GLY A 574 24.12 46.41 7.22
C GLY A 574 24.40 47.48 6.16
N SER A 575 24.39 48.76 6.53
CA SER A 575 24.39 49.88 5.57
C SER A 575 25.73 50.18 4.86
N LYS A 576 25.66 50.62 3.59
CA LYS A 576 26.65 51.44 2.84
C LYS A 576 27.96 50.69 2.47
N LYS A 577 28.69 51.00 1.38
CA LYS A 577 28.94 52.31 0.73
C LYS A 577 29.51 52.14 -0.72
N SER A 578 29.60 53.25 -1.47
CA SER A 578 29.98 53.33 -2.90
C SER A 578 31.46 53.11 -3.28
N ARG A 579 31.73 52.52 -4.47
CA ARG A 579 32.77 52.84 -5.50
C ARG A 579 32.84 51.68 -6.54
N GLY A 580 33.15 51.84 -7.84
CA GLY A 580 33.30 53.03 -8.70
C GLY A 580 34.55 52.99 -9.62
N LYS A 581 34.36 52.99 -10.97
CA LYS A 581 35.38 52.83 -12.07
C LYS A 581 35.90 51.39 -12.23
N LYS A 582 36.42 50.88 -13.37
CA LYS A 582 36.76 51.38 -14.75
C LYS A 582 36.77 50.11 -15.65
N ARG A 583 36.08 49.98 -16.79
CA ARG A 583 36.31 50.49 -18.18
C ARG A 583 37.62 50.00 -18.87
N ARG A 584 37.45 49.40 -20.07
CA ARG A 584 38.44 48.82 -21.04
C ARG A 584 38.89 47.39 -20.69
N GLY A 585 39.33 46.57 -21.66
CA GLY A 585 39.51 46.80 -23.11
C GLY A 585 38.34 46.37 -23.97
#